data_AF-A0A962GDQ4-F1
#
_entry.id   AF-A0A962GDQ4-F1
#
_cell.length_a   1.000
_cell.length_b   1.000
_cell.length_c   1.000
_cell.angle_alpha   90.00
_cell.angle_beta   90.00
_cell.angle_gamma   90.00
#
_symmetry.space_group_name_H-M   'P 1'
#
loop_
_entity.id
_entity.type
_entity.pdbx_description
1 polymer ?
#
loop_
_entity_poly.entity_id
_entity_poly.type
_entity_poly.pdbx_seq_one_letter_code
_entity_poly.pdbx_strand_id
1 'polypeptide(L)'
;QAIGILEELVRSDLPVFDRAMMCMNIAIVYGQMGEPEKALENYTRAVDLERETDSFFIAQSQAAYLSQLGRYDESRRSYEALLSHAHLTSDSREMFLKNIETLKRMASRP
;
A
#
# COMPACT_ATOMS: atom_id res chain seq x y z
N GLN A 1 16.01 16.92 -4.67
CA GLN A 1 15.38 15.74 -5.30
C GLN A 1 13.96 15.60 -4.76
N ALA A 2 13.01 15.02 -5.51
CA ALA A 2 11.59 14.97 -5.13
C ALA A 2 11.35 14.41 -3.71
N ILE A 3 12.06 13.34 -3.33
CA ILE A 3 11.95 12.72 -2.00
C ILE A 3 12.23 13.71 -0.86
N GLY A 4 13.25 14.58 -1.00
CA GLY A 4 13.61 15.54 0.05
C GLY A 4 12.49 16.53 0.35
N ILE A 5 11.81 17.02 -0.69
CA ILE A 5 10.65 17.92 -0.54
C ILE A 5 9.49 17.18 0.11
N LEU A 6 9.22 15.95 -0.30
CA LEU A 6 8.16 15.13 0.30
C LEU A 6 8.44 14.83 1.78
N GLU A 7 9.69 14.56 2.18
CA GLU A 7 10.06 14.36 3.59
C GLU A 7 9.96 15.63 4.44
N GLU A 8 10.13 16.82 3.86
CA GLU A 8 9.83 18.07 4.55
C GLU A 8 8.32 18.23 4.79
N LEU A 9 7.49 17.89 3.79
CA LEU A 9 6.03 17.90 3.92
C LEU A 9 5.52 16.83 4.90
N VAL A 10 6.15 15.66 4.99
CA VAL A 10 5.82 14.64 6.00
C VAL A 10 6.09 15.16 7.41
N ARG A 11 7.08 16.04 7.61
CA ARG A 11 7.47 16.57 8.93
C ARG A 11 6.74 17.86 9.31
N SER A 12 5.90 18.40 8.44
CA SER A 12 5.15 19.62 8.70
C SER A 12 3.85 19.36 9.46
N ASP A 13 3.08 20.43 9.68
CA ASP A 13 1.76 20.43 10.31
C ASP A 13 0.62 20.05 9.35
N LEU A 14 0.94 19.53 8.16
CA LEU A 14 -0.06 19.02 7.22
C LEU A 14 -0.99 17.99 7.91
N PRO A 15 -2.28 17.94 7.53
CA PRO A 15 -3.19 16.90 7.99
C PRO A 15 -2.61 15.48 7.84
N VAL A 16 -3.00 14.57 8.75
CA VAL A 16 -2.53 13.17 8.75
C VAL A 16 -2.71 12.51 7.38
N PHE A 17 -3.85 12.76 6.74
CA PHE A 17 -4.15 12.28 5.40
C PHE A 17 -3.10 12.75 4.37
N ASP A 18 -2.77 14.04 4.34
CA ASP A 18 -1.80 14.58 3.40
C ASP A 18 -0.41 14.01 3.65
N ARG A 19 0.00 13.85 4.92
CA ARG A 19 1.27 13.20 5.26
C ARG A 19 1.31 11.74 4.83
N ALA A 20 0.19 11.01 4.96
CA ALA A 20 0.07 9.64 4.48
C ALA A 20 0.28 9.58 2.96
N MET A 21 -0.33 10.51 2.22
CA MET A 21 -0.15 10.63 0.77
C MET A 21 1.29 11.02 0.39
N MET A 22 1.96 11.86 1.16
CA MET A 22 3.38 12.18 0.93
C MET A 22 4.27 10.94 1.11
N CYS A 23 4.05 10.14 2.16
CA CYS A 23 4.75 8.86 2.36
C CYS A 23 4.48 7.89 1.19
N MET A 24 3.24 7.79 0.71
CA MET A 24 2.91 6.97 -0.46
C MET A 24 3.63 7.47 -1.72
N ASN A 25 3.73 8.78 -1.94
CA ASN A 25 4.47 9.35 -3.07
C ASN A 25 5.96 9.04 -2.98
N ILE A 26 6.56 9.10 -1.79
CA ILE A 26 7.95 8.67 -1.57
C ILE A 26 8.11 7.19 -1.93
N ALA A 27 7.16 6.34 -1.51
CA ALA A 27 7.17 4.93 -1.85
C ALA A 27 7.17 4.68 -3.36
N ILE A 28 6.32 5.40 -4.10
CA ILE A 28 6.25 5.32 -5.57
C ILE A 28 7.58 5.73 -6.20
N VAL A 29 8.20 6.83 -5.75
CA VAL A 29 9.49 7.28 -6.28
C VAL A 29 10.59 6.24 -6.03
N TYR A 30 10.67 5.65 -4.84
CA TYR A 30 11.62 4.57 -4.58
C TYR A 30 11.37 3.33 -5.45
N GLY A 31 10.11 2.97 -5.68
CA GLY A 31 9.76 1.88 -6.58
C GLY A 31 10.22 2.13 -8.01
N GLN A 32 10.08 3.36 -8.51
CA GLN A 32 10.57 3.79 -9.82
C GLN A 32 12.11 3.82 -9.91
N MET A 33 12.78 4.06 -8.77
CA MET A 33 14.25 4.01 -8.67
C MET A 33 14.80 2.58 -8.57
N GLY A 34 13.94 1.55 -8.53
CA GLY A 34 14.37 0.17 -8.35
C GLY A 34 14.81 -0.14 -6.92
N GLU A 35 14.31 0.61 -5.93
CA GLU A 35 14.59 0.44 -4.50
C GLU A 35 13.35 -0.09 -3.76
N PRO A 36 12.93 -1.35 -3.99
CA PRO A 36 11.65 -1.87 -3.54
C PRO A 36 11.48 -1.90 -2.02
N GLU A 37 12.56 -2.08 -1.27
CA GLU A 37 12.46 -2.17 0.19
C GLU A 37 12.27 -0.79 0.83
N LYS A 38 12.88 0.25 0.27
CA LYS A 38 12.58 1.64 0.67
C LYS A 38 11.17 2.04 0.26
N ALA A 39 10.68 1.53 -0.87
CA ALA A 39 9.29 1.73 -1.26
C ALA A 39 8.34 1.11 -0.22
N LEU A 40 8.58 -0.15 0.19
CA LEU A 40 7.74 -0.82 1.18
C LEU A 40 7.83 -0.22 2.58
N GLU A 41 8.99 0.30 2.98
CA GLU A 41 9.14 1.07 4.22
C GLU A 41 8.23 2.30 4.21
N ASN A 42 8.22 3.05 3.10
CA ASN A 42 7.40 4.25 2.98
C ASN A 42 5.91 3.95 2.81
N TYR A 43 5.55 2.85 2.13
CA TYR A 43 4.17 2.36 2.15
C TYR A 43 3.73 2.01 3.56
N THR A 44 4.59 1.37 4.37
CA THR A 44 4.25 1.02 5.76
C THR A 44 4.01 2.27 6.60
N ARG A 45 4.90 3.27 6.52
CA ARG A 45 4.68 4.60 7.14
C ARG A 45 3.36 5.23 6.71
N ALA A 46 3.04 5.15 5.42
CA ALA A 46 1.80 5.70 4.87
C ALA A 46 0.55 4.97 5.38
N VAL A 47 0.60 3.63 5.46
CA VAL A 47 -0.50 2.81 6.01
C VAL A 47 -0.70 3.07 7.50
N ASP A 48 0.38 3.25 8.27
CA ASP A 48 0.27 3.56 9.69
C ASP A 48 -0.49 4.87 9.93
N LEU A 49 -0.26 5.89 9.09
CA LEU A 49 -1.00 7.15 9.11
C LEU A 49 -2.43 6.99 8.57
N GLU A 50 -2.63 6.17 7.53
CA GLU A 50 -3.94 5.91 6.93
C GLU A 50 -4.95 5.33 7.94
N ARG A 51 -4.49 4.51 8.90
CA ARG A 51 -5.35 3.92 9.94
C ARG A 51 -6.09 4.95 10.79
N GLU A 52 -5.61 6.19 10.84
CA GLU A 52 -6.29 7.30 11.52
C GLU A 52 -7.46 7.89 10.69
N THR A 53 -7.55 7.54 9.40
CA THR A 53 -8.44 8.17 8.42
C THR A 53 -9.58 7.27 7.92
N ASP A 54 -9.79 6.10 8.53
CA ASP A 54 -10.81 5.11 8.13
C ASP A 54 -10.80 4.80 6.62
N SER A 55 -9.59 4.79 6.05
CA SER A 55 -9.30 4.51 4.65
C SER A 55 -8.45 3.26 4.54
N PHE A 56 -8.48 2.63 3.37
CA PHE A 56 -7.63 1.49 3.02
C PHE A 56 -6.99 1.63 1.63
N PHE A 57 -7.07 2.81 1.03
CA PHE A 57 -6.52 3.12 -0.29
C PHE A 57 -5.00 2.88 -0.37
N ILE A 58 -4.25 3.34 0.63
CA ILE A 58 -2.80 3.18 0.69
C ILE A 58 -2.44 1.74 0.98
N ALA A 59 -3.14 1.08 1.91
CA ALA A 59 -2.96 -0.34 2.21
C ALA A 59 -3.25 -1.23 0.99
N GLN A 60 -4.30 -0.90 0.22
CA GLN A 60 -4.57 -1.55 -1.07
C GLN A 60 -3.43 -1.33 -2.07
N SER A 61 -2.90 -0.11 -2.15
CA SER A 61 -1.80 0.23 -3.05
C SER A 61 -0.53 -0.54 -2.69
N GLN A 62 -0.21 -0.67 -1.40
CA GLN A 62 0.90 -1.49 -0.92
C GLN A 62 0.70 -2.97 -1.30
N ALA A 63 -0.52 -3.52 -1.12
CA ALA A 63 -0.83 -4.89 -1.51
C ALA A 63 -0.64 -5.12 -3.02
N ALA A 64 -1.06 -4.17 -3.85
CA ALA A 64 -0.83 -4.22 -5.29
C ALA A 64 0.66 -4.14 -5.63
N TYR A 65 1.43 -3.30 -4.94
CA TYR A 65 2.87 -3.18 -5.15
C TYR A 65 3.62 -4.47 -4.77
N LEU A 66 3.26 -5.11 -3.65
CA LEU A 66 3.80 -6.43 -3.28
C LEU A 66 3.55 -7.50 -4.37
N SER A 67 2.38 -7.46 -5.02
CA SER A 67 2.09 -8.34 -6.16
C SER A 67 3.03 -8.08 -7.34
N GLN A 68 3.35 -6.83 -7.63
CA GLN A 68 4.27 -6.46 -8.72
C GLN A 68 5.69 -6.93 -8.45
N LEU A 69 6.10 -6.96 -7.18
CA LEU A 69 7.39 -7.49 -6.74
C LEU A 69 7.47 -9.03 -6.72
N GLY A 70 6.38 -9.72 -7.05
CA GLY A 70 6.31 -11.19 -6.94
C GLY A 70 6.16 -11.71 -5.51
N ARG A 71 5.95 -10.82 -4.53
CA ARG A 71 5.74 -11.16 -3.11
C ARG A 71 4.28 -11.56 -2.88
N TYR A 72 3.83 -12.59 -3.59
CA TYR A 72 2.42 -12.94 -3.74
C TYR A 72 1.75 -13.31 -2.41
N ASP A 73 2.44 -14.02 -1.51
CA ASP A 73 1.89 -14.39 -0.21
C ASP A 73 1.66 -13.18 0.70
N GLU A 74 2.56 -12.20 0.66
CA GLU A 74 2.42 -10.98 1.45
C GLU A 74 1.33 -10.06 0.88
N SER A 75 1.28 -9.94 -0.44
CA SER A 75 0.18 -9.27 -1.14
C SER A 75 -1.17 -9.90 -0.78
N ARG A 76 -1.24 -11.23 -0.79
CA ARG A 76 -2.46 -11.99 -0.46
C ARG A 76 -2.90 -11.73 0.97
N ARG A 77 -1.99 -11.85 1.95
CA ARG A 77 -2.29 -11.57 3.36
C ARG A 77 -2.78 -10.13 3.57
N SER A 78 -2.21 -9.18 2.81
CA SER A 78 -2.63 -7.78 2.85
C SER A 78 -4.08 -7.63 2.37
N TYR A 79 -4.44 -8.21 1.22
CA TYR A 79 -5.84 -8.21 0.76
C TYR A 79 -6.78 -8.95 1.71
N GLU A 80 -6.36 -10.07 2.31
CA GLU A 80 -7.14 -10.80 3.32
C GLU A 80 -7.42 -9.91 4.55
N ALA A 81 -6.45 -9.13 5.01
CA ALA A 81 -6.63 -8.18 6.11
C ALA A 81 -7.64 -7.07 5.77
N LEU A 82 -7.60 -6.55 4.53
CA LEU A 82 -8.52 -5.52 4.06
C LEU A 82 -9.99 -5.96 4.02
N LEU A 83 -10.27 -7.26 3.93
CA LEU A 83 -11.64 -7.79 3.97
C LEU A 83 -12.36 -7.54 5.31
N SER A 84 -11.61 -7.19 6.36
CA SER A 84 -12.12 -6.88 7.70
C SER A 84 -12.34 -5.39 7.94
N HIS A 85 -12.06 -4.52 6.94
CA HIS A 85 -12.22 -3.08 7.09
C HIS A 85 -13.69 -2.69 7.30
N ALA A 86 -13.98 -1.80 8.27
CA ALA A 86 -15.33 -1.49 8.72
C ALA A 86 -16.25 -0.95 7.61
N HIS A 87 -15.71 -0.09 6.74
CA HIS A 87 -16.45 0.55 5.65
C HIS A 87 -16.22 -0.11 4.28
N LEU A 88 -15.88 -1.40 4.25
CA LEU A 88 -15.63 -2.12 2.99
C LEU A 88 -16.91 -2.24 2.14
N THR A 89 -16.86 -1.72 0.92
CA THR A 89 -17.96 -1.85 -0.05
C THR A 89 -18.01 -3.24 -0.70
N SER A 90 -19.18 -3.62 -1.23
CA SER A 90 -19.35 -4.88 -1.98
C SER A 90 -18.40 -4.98 -3.18
N ASP A 91 -18.22 -3.87 -3.91
CA ASP A 91 -17.33 -3.82 -5.08
C ASP A 91 -15.87 -4.02 -4.68
N SER A 92 -15.42 -3.36 -3.60
CA SER A 92 -14.05 -3.51 -3.08
C SER A 92 -13.82 -4.94 -2.58
N ARG A 93 -14.82 -5.52 -1.89
CA ARG A 93 -14.79 -6.92 -1.45
C ARG A 93 -14.62 -7.87 -2.63
N GLU A 94 -15.40 -7.72 -3.70
CA GLU A 94 -15.32 -8.58 -4.88
C GLU A 94 -13.94 -8.46 -5.55
N MET A 95 -13.44 -7.23 -5.71
CA MET A 95 -12.11 -6.97 -6.25
C MET A 95 -11.01 -7.65 -5.41
N PHE A 96 -11.05 -7.52 -4.08
CA PHE A 96 -10.05 -8.14 -3.20
C PHE A 96 -10.08 -9.66 -3.26
N LEU A 97 -11.27 -10.27 -3.33
CA LEU A 97 -11.40 -11.72 -3.50
C LEU A 97 -10.82 -12.21 -4.84
N LYS A 98 -11.04 -11.47 -5.94
CA LYS A 98 -10.43 -11.75 -7.25
C LYS A 98 -8.90 -11.64 -7.21
N ASN A 99 -8.38 -10.62 -6.51
CA ASN A 99 -6.94 -10.46 -6.34
C ASN A 99 -6.34 -11.62 -5.53
N ILE A 100 -6.96 -12.00 -4.41
CA ILE A 100 -6.53 -13.14 -3.58
C ILE A 100 -6.47 -14.43 -4.41
N GLU A 101 -7.49 -14.71 -5.22
CA GLU A 101 -7.51 -15.90 -6.08
C GLU A 101 -6.40 -15.87 -7.14
N THR A 102 -6.18 -14.71 -7.77
CA THR A 102 -5.07 -14.51 -8.72
C THR A 102 -3.72 -14.77 -8.05
N LEU A 103 -3.50 -14.19 -6.88
CA LEU A 103 -2.25 -14.30 -6.12
C LEU A 103 -1.96 -15.73 -5.69
N LYS A 104 -2.99 -16.50 -5.27
CA LYS A 104 -2.85 -17.94 -4.96
C LYS A 104 -2.32 -18.72 -6.17
N ARG A 105 -2.86 -18.46 -7.36
CA ARG A 105 -2.42 -19.12 -8.59
C ARG A 105 -1.01 -18.71 -8.98
N MET A 106 -0.62 -17.46 -8.74
CA MET A 106 0.74 -16.98 -9.04
C MET A 106 1.77 -17.58 -8.09
N ALA A 107 1.44 -17.71 -6.80
CA ALA A 107 2.29 -18.34 -5.80
C ALA A 107 2.50 -19.85 -6.03
N SER A 108 1.52 -20.53 -6.65
CA SER A 108 1.59 -21.96 -6.96
C SER A 108 2.25 -22.30 -8.30
N ARG A 109 2.76 -21.31 -9.05
CA ARG A 109 3.48 -21.58 -10.30
C ARG A 109 4.87 -22.13 -9.99
N PRO A 110 5.27 -23.26 -10.59
CA PRO A 110 6.59 -23.84 -10.41
C PRO A 110 7.70 -22.97 -11.04
#